data_AF-A0A955NEQ3-F1
#
_entry.id   AF-A0A955NEQ3-F1
#
_cell.length_a   1.000
_cell.length_b   1.000
_cell.length_c   1.000
_cell.angle_alpha   90.00
_cell.angle_beta   90.00
_cell.angle_gamma   90.00
#
_symmetry.space_group_name_H-M   'P 1'
#
loop_
_entity.id
_entity.type
_entity.pdbx_description
1 polymer ?
#
loop_
_entity_poly.entity_id
_entity_poly.type
_entity_poly.pdbx_seq_one_letter_code
_entity_poly.pdbx_strand_id
1 'polypeptide(L)' 'MEIEVTPVVDVMKVQPQTIYPSLEFTGSVISQEVARIHPEVGGTVDQVNVRVGNRVQKGQVLVELDPSDFE' A
#
# COMPACT_ATOMS: atom_id res chain seq x y z
N MET A 1 -28.29 72.79 0.37
CA MET A 1 -26.90 72.29 0.45
C MET A 1 -27.05 70.81 0.76
N GLU A 2 -26.91 69.97 -0.26
CA GLU A 2 -27.14 68.53 -0.18
C GLU A 2 -25.86 67.89 0.36
N ILE A 3 -25.97 67.15 1.47
CA ILE A 3 -24.82 66.46 2.07
C ILE A 3 -24.80 65.08 1.45
N GLU A 4 -23.96 64.88 0.44
CA GLU A 4 -23.63 63.55 -0.02
C GLU A 4 -22.81 62.84 1.06
N VAL A 5 -23.49 61.95 1.81
CA VAL A 5 -22.82 61.06 2.76
C VAL A 5 -22.39 59.83 1.98
N THR A 6 -21.11 59.74 1.63
CA THR A 6 -20.56 58.52 1.04
C THR A 6 -20.43 57.48 2.15
N PRO A 7 -21.11 56.32 2.04
CA PRO A 7 -20.99 55.29 3.07
C PRO A 7 -19.56 54.76 3.10
N VAL A 8 -18.94 54.79 4.28
CA VAL A 8 -17.61 54.21 4.49
C VAL A 8 -17.75 52.70 4.39
N VAL A 9 -17.08 52.11 3.41
CA VAL A 9 -17.07 50.66 3.17
C VAL A 9 -15.65 50.13 3.30
N ASP A 10 -15.54 48.95 3.92
CA ASP A 10 -14.28 48.23 4.02
C ASP A 10 -14.06 47.42 2.73
N VAL A 11 -12.86 47.51 2.16
CA VAL A 11 -12.53 46.88 0.87
C VAL A 11 -11.16 46.20 0.94
N MET A 12 -11.05 45.06 0.28
CA MET A 12 -9.78 44.35 0.10
C MET A 12 -9.46 44.20 -1.38
N LYS A 13 -8.22 44.52 -1.77
CA LYS A 13 -7.73 44.28 -3.14
C LYS A 13 -7.43 42.80 -3.33
N VAL A 14 -8.05 42.20 -4.35
CA VAL A 14 -7.75 40.81 -4.75
C VAL A 14 -6.32 40.71 -5.26
N GLN A 15 -5.62 39.65 -4.85
CA GLN A 15 -4.29 39.30 -5.35
C GLN A 15 -4.38 37.96 -6.09
N PRO A 16 -3.85 37.85 -7.32
CA PRO A 16 -3.79 36.57 -8.01
C PRO A 16 -2.94 35.57 -7.22
N GLN A 17 -3.49 34.39 -6.98
CA GLN A 17 -2.78 33.28 -6.36
C GLN A 17 -2.99 32.02 -7.20
N THR A 18 -1.93 31.25 -7.42
CA THR A 18 -2.02 29.96 -8.08
C THR A 18 -2.69 28.96 -7.15
N ILE A 19 -3.78 28.35 -7.60
CA ILE A 19 -4.49 27.28 -6.89
C ILE A 19 -4.14 25.96 -7.56
N TYR A 20 -3.65 25.02 -6.78
CA TYR A 20 -3.44 23.64 -7.24
C TYR A 20 -4.65 22.80 -6.82
N PRO A 21 -5.46 22.28 -7.76
CA PRO A 21 -6.55 21.39 -7.42
C PRO A 21 -5.98 20.09 -6.83
N SER A 22 -6.49 19.69 -5.67
CA SER A 22 -6.22 18.37 -5.08
C SER A 22 -7.41 17.46 -5.31
N LEU A 23 -7.13 16.18 -5.50
CA LEU A 23 -8.14 15.14 -5.62
C LEU A 23 -7.86 14.08 -4.56
N GLU A 24 -8.84 13.83 -3.71
CA GLU A 24 -8.74 12.86 -2.63
C GLU A 24 -9.46 11.58 -3.03
N PHE A 25 -8.78 10.46 -2.84
CA PHE A 25 -9.31 9.14 -3.15
C PHE A 25 -9.17 8.23 -1.93
N THR A 26 -10.14 7.34 -1.75
CA THR A 26 -10.05 6.24 -0.78
C THR A 26 -9.68 4.96 -1.52
N GLY A 27 -8.80 4.17 -0.93
CA GLY A 27 -8.37 2.89 -1.48
C GLY A 27 -7.72 2.00 -0.43
N SER A 28 -7.42 0.76 -0.82
CA SER A 28 -6.69 -0.19 0.02
C SER A 28 -5.46 -0.68 -0.73
N VAL A 29 -4.36 -0.83 0.00
CA VAL A 29 -3.13 -1.41 -0.56
C VAL A 29 -3.20 -2.92 -0.42
N ILE A 30 -2.98 -3.63 -1.53
CA ILE A 30 -2.91 -5.08 -1.57
C ILE A 30 -1.58 -5.51 -2.17
N SER A 31 -1.18 -6.75 -1.88
CA SER A 31 -0.03 -7.36 -2.54
C SER A 31 -0.28 -7.48 -4.04
N GLN A 32 0.70 -7.11 -4.85
CA GLN A 32 0.63 -7.30 -6.31
C GLN A 32 0.53 -8.78 -6.68
N GLU A 33 1.23 -9.65 -5.93
CA GLU A 33 1.23 -11.09 -6.12
C GLU A 33 1.15 -11.81 -4.77
N VAL A 34 0.45 -12.95 -4.74
CA VAL A 34 0.35 -13.82 -3.57
C VAL A 34 0.61 -15.25 -4.02
N ALA A 35 1.75 -15.81 -3.63
CA ALA A 35 2.07 -17.20 -3.86
C ALA A 35 1.50 -18.06 -2.72
N ARG A 36 0.64 -19.03 -3.07
CA ARG A 36 0.21 -20.08 -2.14
C ARG A 36 1.14 -21.27 -2.34
N ILE A 37 1.86 -21.62 -1.28
CA ILE A 37 2.84 -22.71 -1.33
C ILE A 37 2.17 -23.98 -0.83
N HIS A 38 2.29 -25.05 -1.61
CA HIS A 38 1.96 -26.40 -1.21
C HIS A 38 3.02 -27.35 -1.79
N PRO A 39 3.31 -28.48 -1.14
CA PRO A 39 4.07 -29.55 -1.77
C PRO A 39 3.37 -30.02 -3.05
N GLU A 40 4.15 -30.37 -4.08
CA GLU A 40 3.61 -31.00 -5.29
C GLU A 40 3.27 -32.47 -5.05
N VAL A 41 3.85 -33.04 -4.01
CA VAL A 41 3.83 -34.45 -3.70
C VAL A 41 3.64 -34.66 -2.19
N GLY A 42 3.02 -35.78 -1.81
CA GLY A 42 2.76 -36.11 -0.41
C GLY A 42 3.97 -36.76 0.26
N GLY A 43 4.29 -36.35 1.47
CA GLY A 43 5.37 -36.93 2.27
C GLY A 43 5.44 -36.30 3.65
N THR A 44 6.25 -36.89 4.52
CA THR A 44 6.51 -36.44 5.87
C THR A 44 7.44 -35.24 5.84
N VAL A 45 7.13 -34.20 6.62
CA VAL A 45 8.04 -33.03 6.74
C VAL A 45 9.24 -33.43 7.59
N ASP A 46 10.42 -33.35 7.00
CA ASP A 46 11.69 -33.57 7.70
C ASP A 46 12.17 -32.29 8.39
N GLN A 47 12.21 -31.17 7.65
CA GLN A 47 12.71 -29.89 8.15
C GLN A 47 11.92 -28.67 7.64
N VAL A 48 11.79 -27.65 8.50
CA VAL A 48 11.28 -26.31 8.14
C VAL A 48 12.38 -25.27 8.29
N ASN A 49 12.77 -24.64 7.19
CA ASN A 49 13.93 -23.74 7.09
C ASN A 49 13.60 -22.25 7.31
N VAL A 50 12.35 -21.93 7.60
CA VAL A 50 11.88 -20.54 7.75
C VAL A 50 11.00 -20.35 8.97
N ARG A 51 10.93 -19.11 9.46
CA ARG A 51 10.00 -18.69 10.51
C ARG A 51 8.99 -17.68 9.96
N VAL A 52 7.86 -17.55 10.63
CA VAL A 52 6.83 -16.56 10.29
C VAL A 52 7.44 -15.15 10.28
N GLY A 53 7.12 -14.37 9.24
CA GLY A 53 7.64 -13.02 9.05
C GLY A 53 9.01 -12.96 8.37
N ASN A 54 9.65 -14.09 8.05
CA ASN A 54 10.88 -14.08 7.27
C ASN A 54 10.63 -13.60 5.84
N ARG A 55 11.57 -12.79 5.34
CA ARG A 55 11.65 -12.44 3.92
C ARG A 55 12.41 -13.55 3.21
N VAL A 56 11.84 -14.08 2.13
CA VAL A 56 12.41 -15.18 1.35
C VAL A 56 12.67 -14.74 -0.08
N GLN A 57 13.50 -15.50 -0.79
CA GLN A 57 13.85 -15.25 -2.19
C GLN A 57 13.37 -16.40 -3.08
N LYS A 58 13.20 -16.12 -4.37
CA LYS A 58 12.85 -17.16 -5.36
C LYS A 58 13.91 -18.27 -5.35
N GLY A 59 13.45 -19.52 -5.27
CA GLY A 59 14.32 -20.70 -5.23
C GLY A 59 14.90 -21.04 -3.85
N GLN A 60 14.60 -20.24 -2.82
CA GLN A 60 14.98 -20.59 -1.45
C GLN A 60 14.17 -21.80 -0.96
N VAL A 61 14.86 -22.80 -0.42
CA VAL A 61 14.21 -23.97 0.20
C VAL A 61 13.50 -23.52 1.47
N LEU A 62 12.19 -23.80 1.54
CA LEU A 62 11.35 -23.44 2.68
C LEU A 62 11.11 -24.63 3.62
N VAL A 63 10.87 -25.80 3.03
CA VAL A 63 10.56 -27.06 3.71
C VAL A 63 11.24 -28.19 2.96
N GLU A 64 11.74 -29.18 3.68
CA GLU A 64 12.29 -30.43 3.16
C GLU A 64 11.37 -31.57 3.57
N LEU A 65 11.06 -32.47 2.63
CA LEU A 65 10.27 -33.67 2.86
C LEU A 65 11.20 -34.88 2.92
N ASP A 66 10.79 -35.90 3.68
CA ASP A 66 11.52 -37.17 3.75
C ASP A 66 11.58 -37.82 2.34
N PRO A 67 12.78 -38.02 1.78
CA PRO A 67 12.92 -38.59 0.44
C PRO A 67 12.48 -40.07 0.37
N SER A 68 12.45 -40.79 1.49
CA SER A 68 12.02 -42.21 1.51
C SER A 68 10.54 -42.39 1.16
N ASP A 69 9.73 -41.34 1.24
CA ASP A 69 8.32 -41.38 0.79
C ASP A 69 8.18 -41.37 -0.74
N PHE A 70 9.28 -41.18 -1.49
CA PHE A 70 9.32 -41.10 -2.97
C PHE A 70 10.04 -42.24 -3.69
N GLU A 71 10.68 -43.15 -2.95
CA GLU A 71 11.40 -44.31 -3.52
C GLU A 71 10.50 -45.53 -3.77
#